data_AF-A0A1W9TIP5-F1
#
_entry.id   AF-A0A1W9TIP5-F1
#
_cell.length_a   1.000
_cell.length_b   1.000
_cell.length_c   1.000
_cell.angle_alpha   90.00
_cell.angle_beta   90.00
_cell.angle_gamma   90.00
#
_symmetry.space_group_name_H-M   'P 1'
#
loop_
_entity.id
_entity.type
_entity.pdbx_description
1 polymer ?
#
loop_
_entity_poly.entity_id
_entity_poly.type
_entity_poly.pdbx_seq_one_letter_code
_entity_poly.pdbx_strand_id
1 'polypeptide(L)'
;MPNITSAKKRVRQTAKRRLRNKSYKTRVKNSVKKVLVAIEEKQEKEVVNELLSNAFSVIDKAAKKGVIHRNNASRKKARLTKRVKEYLGENA
;
A
#
# COMPACT_ATOMS: atom_id res chain seq x y z
N MET A 1 -7.44 5.80 -32.63
CA MET A 1 -7.87 4.40 -32.41
C MET A 1 -6.74 3.47 -32.83
N PRO A 2 -6.51 2.30 -32.20
CA PRO A 2 -5.46 1.40 -32.68
C PRO A 2 -5.88 0.80 -34.02
N ASN A 3 -5.09 1.03 -35.07
CA ASN A 3 -5.41 0.56 -36.42
C ASN A 3 -5.00 -0.91 -36.63
N ILE A 4 -4.04 -1.40 -35.85
CA ILE A 4 -3.53 -2.79 -35.90
C ILE A 4 -4.30 -3.67 -34.88
N THR A 5 -4.66 -4.89 -35.28
CA THR A 5 -5.40 -5.86 -34.44
C THR A 5 -4.68 -6.21 -33.14
N SER A 6 -3.35 -6.38 -33.18
CA SER A 6 -2.50 -6.61 -32.00
C SER A 6 -2.57 -5.43 -31.02
N ALA A 7 -2.56 -4.20 -31.52
CA ALA A 7 -2.67 -2.99 -30.71
C ALA A 7 -4.06 -2.88 -30.03
N LYS A 8 -5.15 -3.20 -30.75
CA LYS A 8 -6.50 -3.28 -30.15
C LYS A 8 -6.56 -4.30 -29.00
N LYS A 9 -5.89 -5.46 -29.14
CA LYS A 9 -5.77 -6.46 -28.05
C LYS A 9 -4.98 -5.92 -26.86
N ARG A 10 -3.86 -5.22 -27.09
CA ARG A 10 -3.04 -4.62 -26.02
C ARG A 10 -3.82 -3.59 -25.21
N VAL A 11 -4.61 -2.73 -25.86
CA VAL A 11 -5.48 -1.76 -25.17
C VAL A 11 -6.45 -2.46 -24.21
N ARG A 12 -7.14 -3.52 -24.66
CA ARG A 12 -8.05 -4.30 -23.82
C ARG A 12 -7.35 -4.94 -22.62
N GLN A 13 -6.16 -5.51 -22.82
CA GLN A 13 -5.36 -6.10 -21.75
C GLN A 13 -4.88 -5.05 -20.73
N THR A 14 -4.41 -3.91 -21.22
CA THR A 14 -3.95 -2.79 -20.37
C THR A 14 -5.07 -2.23 -19.54
N ALA A 15 -6.29 -2.06 -20.08
CA ALA A 15 -7.44 -1.59 -19.32
C ALA A 15 -7.76 -2.51 -18.11
N LYS A 16 -7.76 -3.83 -18.33
CA LYS A 16 -7.97 -4.83 -17.26
C LYS A 16 -6.86 -4.76 -16.19
N ARG A 17 -5.59 -4.73 -16.63
CA ARG A 17 -4.43 -4.62 -15.73
C ARG A 17 -4.45 -3.32 -14.93
N ARG A 18 -4.83 -2.20 -15.56
CA ARG A 18 -4.96 -0.88 -14.93
C ARG A 18 -5.97 -0.91 -13.80
N LEU A 19 -7.17 -1.46 -14.03
CA LEU A 19 -8.23 -1.52 -13.02
C LEU A 19 -7.80 -2.32 -11.80
N ARG A 20 -7.21 -3.50 -12.01
CA ARG A 20 -6.62 -4.31 -10.94
C ARG A 20 -5.52 -3.55 -10.19
N ASN A 21 -4.56 -2.96 -10.90
CA ASN A 21 -3.45 -2.26 -10.25
C ASN A 21 -3.95 -1.01 -9.48
N LYS A 22 -4.99 -0.34 -9.99
CA LYS A 22 -5.64 0.78 -9.30
C LYS A 22 -6.21 0.34 -7.95
N SER A 23 -6.97 -0.76 -7.89
CA SER A 23 -7.57 -1.23 -6.63
C SER A 23 -6.52 -1.57 -5.57
N TYR A 24 -5.44 -2.27 -5.94
CA TYR A 24 -4.32 -2.55 -5.03
C TYR A 24 -3.61 -1.28 -4.56
N LYS A 25 -3.33 -0.32 -5.46
CA LYS A 25 -2.71 0.96 -5.09
C LYS A 25 -3.58 1.76 -4.13
N THR A 26 -4.89 1.83 -4.38
CA THR A 26 -5.83 2.50 -3.49
C THR A 26 -5.90 1.80 -2.14
N ARG A 27 -5.92 0.46 -2.11
CA ARG A 27 -5.90 -0.31 -0.85
C ARG A 27 -4.67 0.01 -0.01
N VAL A 28 -3.48 -0.01 -0.62
CA VAL A 28 -2.22 0.36 0.06
C VAL A 28 -2.28 1.81 0.57
N LYS A 29 -2.77 2.76 -0.23
CA LYS A 29 -2.90 4.17 0.18
C LYS A 29 -3.84 4.30 1.38
N ASN A 30 -4.97 3.61 1.35
CA ASN A 30 -5.97 3.67 2.42
C ASN A 30 -5.47 3.01 3.70
N SER A 31 -4.81 1.86 3.64
CA SER A 31 -4.26 1.21 4.84
C SER A 31 -3.14 2.03 5.48
N VAL A 32 -2.28 2.67 4.68
CA VAL A 32 -1.30 3.65 5.20
C VAL A 32 -2.00 4.83 5.86
N LYS A 33 -3.05 5.40 5.22
CA LYS A 33 -3.81 6.53 5.78
C LYS A 33 -4.46 6.16 7.11
N LYS A 34 -5.04 4.95 7.23
CA LYS A 34 -5.65 4.48 8.50
C LYS A 34 -4.67 4.48 9.66
N VAL A 35 -3.44 4.00 9.44
CA VAL A 35 -2.39 4.03 10.48
C VAL A 35 -2.05 5.47 10.88
N LEU A 36 -1.89 6.37 9.90
CA LEU A 36 -1.56 7.77 10.19
C LEU A 36 -2.67 8.48 10.97
N VAL A 37 -3.93 8.25 10.58
CA VAL A 37 -5.09 8.81 11.29
C VAL A 37 -5.18 8.28 12.71
N ALA A 38 -4.95 6.98 12.94
CA ALA A 38 -4.95 6.41 14.28
C ALA A 38 -3.85 7.01 15.19
N ILE A 39 -2.69 7.38 14.62
CA ILE A 39 -1.64 8.10 15.34
C ILE A 39 -2.08 9.54 15.65
N GLU A 40 -2.70 10.24 14.71
CA GLU A 40 -3.21 11.62 14.89
C GLU A 40 -4.31 11.68 15.95
N GLU A 41 -5.21 10.71 15.97
CA GLU A 41 -6.31 10.58 16.95
C GLU A 41 -5.85 10.05 18.32
N LYS A 42 -4.56 9.77 18.49
CA LYS A 42 -3.97 9.20 19.71
C LYS A 42 -4.68 7.93 20.21
N GLN A 43 -4.99 7.03 19.27
CA GLN A 43 -5.60 5.74 19.59
C GLN A 43 -4.67 4.87 20.46
N GLU A 44 -5.27 3.88 21.12
CA GLU A 44 -4.54 2.92 21.97
C GLU A 44 -3.46 2.16 21.20
N LYS A 45 -2.40 1.76 21.92
CA LYS A 45 -1.23 1.07 21.35
C LYS A 45 -1.62 -0.21 20.60
N GLU A 46 -2.58 -0.96 21.12
CA GLU A 46 -3.07 -2.21 20.53
C GLU A 46 -3.71 -1.98 19.16
N VAL A 47 -4.60 -1.00 19.07
CA VAL A 47 -5.28 -0.60 17.81
C VAL A 47 -4.26 -0.16 16.75
N VAL A 48 -3.27 0.64 17.14
CA VAL A 48 -2.22 1.10 16.22
C VAL A 48 -1.38 -0.09 15.71
N ASN A 49 -1.05 -1.05 16.57
CA ASN A 49 -0.29 -2.25 16.20
C ASN A 49 -1.07 -3.18 15.26
N GLU A 50 -2.37 -3.37 15.49
CA GLU A 50 -3.23 -4.15 14.60
C GLU A 50 -3.34 -3.49 13.22
N LEU A 51 -3.56 -2.18 13.16
CA LEU A 51 -3.60 -1.43 11.92
C LEU A 51 -2.27 -1.49 11.17
N LEU A 52 -1.15 -1.46 11.89
CA LEU A 52 0.19 -1.60 11.33
C LEU A 52 0.40 -3.00 10.71
N SER A 53 0.03 -4.07 11.42
CA SER A 53 0.09 -5.45 10.93
C SER A 53 -0.75 -5.64 9.65
N ASN A 54 -1.97 -5.10 9.67
CA ASN A 54 -2.85 -5.08 8.50
C ASN A 54 -2.25 -4.30 7.32
N ALA A 55 -1.63 -3.14 7.59
CA ALA A 55 -0.97 -2.35 6.56
C ALA A 55 0.22 -3.11 5.93
N PHE A 56 1.02 -3.83 6.72
CA PHE A 56 2.11 -4.67 6.21
C PHE A 56 1.60 -5.80 5.32
N SER A 57 0.56 -6.53 5.76
CA SER A 57 -0.08 -7.59 4.98
C SER A 57 -0.54 -7.07 3.60
N VAL A 58 -1.14 -5.88 3.56
CA VAL A 58 -1.61 -5.27 2.30
C VAL A 58 -0.43 -4.85 1.40
N ILE A 59 0.61 -4.23 1.96
CA ILE A 59 1.80 -3.78 1.23
C ILE A 59 2.53 -4.98 0.61
N ASP A 60 2.73 -6.05 1.38
CA ASP A 60 3.47 -7.22 0.92
C ASP A 60 2.68 -8.02 -0.12
N LYS A 61 1.35 -8.10 0.01
CA LYS A 61 0.48 -8.65 -1.05
C LYS A 61 0.57 -7.83 -2.34
N ALA A 62 0.61 -6.50 -2.25
CA ALA A 62 0.75 -5.64 -3.43
C ALA A 62 2.12 -5.80 -4.11
N ALA A 63 3.18 -6.01 -3.32
CA ALA A 63 4.52 -6.30 -3.83
C ALA A 63 4.59 -7.67 -4.51
N LYS A 64 4.04 -8.72 -3.88
CA LYS A 64 3.97 -10.07 -4.44
C LYS A 64 3.22 -10.12 -5.77
N LYS A 65 2.17 -9.30 -5.92
CA LYS A 65 1.41 -9.18 -7.19
C LYS A 65 2.07 -8.27 -8.23
N GLY A 66 3.25 -7.71 -7.94
CA GLY A 66 3.99 -6.84 -8.85
C GLY A 66 3.34 -5.47 -9.10
N VAL A 67 2.41 -5.05 -8.24
CA VAL A 67 1.74 -3.74 -8.36
C VAL A 67 2.64 -2.61 -7.86
N ILE A 68 3.45 -2.90 -6.85
CA ILE A 68 4.52 -2.02 -6.33
C ILE A 68 5.84 -2.78 -6.35
N HIS A 69 6.94 -2.07 -6.57
CA HIS A 69 8.27 -2.66 -6.50
C HIS A 69 8.64 -3.01 -5.05
N ARG A 70 9.45 -4.06 -4.86
CA ARG A 70 9.94 -4.50 -3.53
C ARG A 70 10.56 -3.36 -2.73
N ASN A 71 11.39 -2.52 -3.35
CA ASN A 71 12.02 -1.37 -2.67
C ASN A 71 11.00 -0.30 -2.25
N ASN A 72 9.92 -0.12 -3.02
CA ASN A 72 8.84 0.79 -2.64
C ASN A 72 8.06 0.25 -1.44
N ALA A 73 7.77 -1.07 -1.44
CA ALA A 73 7.17 -1.74 -0.30
C ALA A 73 8.04 -1.60 0.96
N SER A 74 9.33 -1.92 0.89
CA SER A 74 10.27 -1.77 2.02
C SER A 74 10.34 -0.33 2.52
N ARG A 75 10.42 0.66 1.61
CA ARG A 75 10.45 2.08 1.98
C ARG A 75 9.17 2.50 2.71
N LYS A 76 8.00 2.01 2.28
CA LYS A 76 6.72 2.28 2.95
C LYS A 76 6.65 1.66 4.34
N LYS A 77 7.09 0.41 4.50
CA LYS A 77 7.15 -0.28 5.80
C LYS A 77 8.07 0.47 6.77
N ALA A 78 9.31 0.78 6.35
CA ALA A 78 10.28 1.49 7.18
C ALA A 78 9.76 2.85 7.67
N ARG A 79 9.11 3.63 6.79
CA ARG A 79 8.53 4.94 7.16
C ARG A 79 7.38 4.79 8.16
N LEU A 80 6.48 3.82 7.96
CA LEU A 80 5.39 3.56 8.88
C LEU A 80 5.89 3.12 10.26
N THR A 81 6.82 2.17 10.30
CA THR A 81 7.43 1.70 11.55
C THR A 81 8.09 2.83 12.30
N LYS A 82 8.87 3.69 11.61
CA LYS A 82 9.52 4.84 12.25
C LYS A 82 8.50 5.76 12.91
N ARG A 83 7.39 6.06 12.22
CA ARG A 83 6.34 6.95 12.74
C ARG A 83 5.60 6.36 13.94
N VAL A 84 5.32 5.05 13.91
CA VAL A 84 4.68 4.36 15.04
C VAL A 84 5.64 4.30 16.24
N LYS A 85 6.92 3.99 16.04
CA LYS A 85 7.92 3.99 17.12
C LYS A 85 8.06 5.35 17.80
N GLU A 86 8.14 6.41 16.99
CA GLU A 86 8.19 7.80 17.48
C GLU A 86 6.96 8.13 18.33
N TYR A 87 5.76 7.71 17.90
CA TYR A 87 4.52 7.88 18.65
C TYR A 87 4.52 7.09 19.97
N LEU A 88 5.02 5.85 19.96
CA LEU A 88 5.08 4.99 21.14
C LEU A 88 6.21 5.35 22.10
N GLY A 89 7.04 6.34 21.78
CA GLY A 89 8.18 6.75 22.60
C GLY A 89 9.32 5.72 22.64
N GLU A 90 9.30 4.70 21.78
CA GLU A 90 10.32 3.65 21.67
C GLU A 90 11.51 4.14 20.80
N ASN A 91 11.97 5.36 21.06
CA ASN A 91 13.17 5.90 20.44
C ASN A 91 14.39 5.41 21.23
N ALA A 92 15.06 4.39 20.69
CA ALA A 92 16.47 4.10 20.97
C ALA A 92 17.35 4.89 20.00
#